data_AF-W8C2T9-F1
#
_entry.id   AF-W8C2T9-F1
#
_cell.length_a   1.000
_cell.length_b   1.000
_cell.length_c   1.000
_cell.angle_alpha   90.00
_cell.angle_beta   90.00
_cell.angle_gamma   90.00
#
_symmetry.space_group_name_H-M   'P 1'
#
loop_
_entity.id
_entity.type
_entity.pdbx_description
1 polymer ?
#
loop_
_entity_poly.entity_id
_entity_poly.type
_entity_poly.pdbx_seq_one_letter_code
_entity_poly.pdbx_strand_id
1 'polypeptide(L)'
;MHRLESFKKLVKIFILAFLCNEMHSGFTQSNAAEHHYPSSINGSEATWEHARYQASIRLALEDYVFGEGHICGGAVIAPSVVLTVAQCVHNYQTQTSRHPAELKVVMGTLNRYQRNEHTLVFGVTHVHRPKTFNAHTLRDNIAIIMLERDIPPTHPTVKPINLSISAYYGAKVEEEAPLEDALRRNTYVVTSWFVTEEHVPYTQLMSLNATELSDQHCAQKYGALYGPDMLCIAFAATQDKETACQQSAGAALVQNNLLLGLSLAESLDGKDTTQSAAFVDVSRHAHWILEQIGDGTNCNSSLWATLFVLLFTVWTAKRTKWSKFWH
;
A
#
# COMPACT_ATOMS: atom_id res chain seq x y z
N MET A 1 51.39 -20.49 13.32
CA MET A 1 50.14 -21.28 13.16
C MET A 1 48.86 -20.50 13.51
N HIS A 2 48.76 -19.86 14.68
CA HIS A 2 47.53 -19.15 15.13
C HIS A 2 46.99 -18.03 14.21
N ARG A 3 47.85 -17.28 13.51
CA ARG A 3 47.43 -16.15 12.66
C ARG A 3 46.70 -16.59 11.38
N LEU A 4 46.96 -17.82 10.92
CA LEU A 4 46.36 -18.39 9.71
C LEU A 4 44.93 -18.90 9.95
N GLU A 5 44.65 -19.42 11.15
CA GLU A 5 43.29 -19.85 11.54
C GLU A 5 42.33 -18.67 11.73
N SER A 6 42.79 -17.58 12.35
CA SER A 6 41.97 -16.37 12.53
C SER A 6 41.62 -15.72 11.18
N PHE A 7 42.55 -15.73 10.22
CA PHE A 7 42.29 -15.24 8.87
C PHE A 7 41.24 -16.09 8.13
N LYS A 8 41.34 -17.43 8.24
CA LYS A 8 40.34 -18.34 7.66
C LYS A 8 38.94 -18.15 8.26
N LYS A 9 38.82 -17.82 9.55
CA LYS A 9 37.53 -17.51 10.20
C LYS A 9 36.95 -16.18 9.71
N LEU A 10 37.78 -15.14 9.58
CA LEU A 10 37.36 -13.84 9.04
C LEU A 10 36.90 -13.94 7.59
N VAL A 11 37.62 -14.70 6.74
CA VAL A 11 37.23 -14.93 5.34
C VAL A 11 35.87 -15.65 5.26
N LYS A 12 35.60 -16.63 6.13
CA LYS A 12 34.29 -17.31 6.17
C LYS A 12 33.15 -16.38 6.57
N ILE A 13 33.38 -15.47 7.51
CA ILE A 13 32.38 -14.46 7.93
C ILE A 13 32.12 -13.46 6.80
N PHE A 14 33.18 -13.02 6.09
CA PHE A 14 33.03 -12.14 4.93
C PHE A 14 32.28 -12.80 3.78
N ILE A 15 32.56 -14.07 3.48
CA ILE A 15 31.82 -14.83 2.46
C ILE A 15 30.34 -14.95 2.84
N LEU A 16 30.02 -15.23 4.11
CA LEU A 16 28.64 -15.31 4.57
C LEU A 16 27.92 -13.97 4.46
N ALA A 17 28.59 -12.87 4.83
CA ALA A 17 28.04 -11.52 4.69
C ALA A 17 27.85 -11.09 3.23
N PHE A 18 28.76 -11.50 2.33
CA PHE A 18 28.67 -11.21 0.90
C PHE A 18 27.53 -12.00 0.24
N LEU A 19 27.37 -13.28 0.61
CA LEU A 19 26.26 -14.11 0.14
C LEU A 19 24.89 -13.63 0.64
N CYS A 20 24.82 -12.98 1.81
CA CYS A 20 23.58 -12.36 2.29
C CYS A 20 23.23 -11.05 1.58
N ASN A 21 24.20 -10.36 0.96
CA ASN A 21 23.96 -9.11 0.22
C ASN A 21 23.59 -9.33 -1.26
N GLU A 22 23.90 -10.50 -1.82
CA GLU A 22 23.69 -10.82 -3.24
C GLU A 22 22.39 -11.59 -3.52
N MET A 23 21.44 -11.65 -2.58
CA MET A 23 20.10 -12.18 -2.87
C MET A 23 19.22 -11.10 -3.54
N HIS A 24 19.74 -10.50 -4.62
CA HIS A 24 18.89 -9.82 -5.60
C HIS A 24 18.31 -10.91 -6.51
N SER A 25 17.03 -11.18 -6.34
CA SER A 25 16.25 -12.02 -7.25
C SER A 25 16.21 -11.38 -8.64
N GLY A 26 17.15 -11.79 -9.49
CA GLY A 26 17.07 -11.59 -10.94
C GLY A 26 15.94 -12.44 -11.50
N PHE A 27 14.70 -11.92 -11.45
CA PHE A 27 13.56 -12.57 -12.08
C PHE A 27 13.46 -12.15 -13.55
N THR A 28 13.57 -13.14 -14.42
CA THR A 28 13.41 -13.05 -15.87
C THR A 28 12.06 -12.47 -16.26
N GLN A 29 12.09 -11.50 -17.17
CA GLN A 29 10.95 -10.77 -17.70
C GLN A 29 10.18 -11.67 -18.71
N SER A 30 8.96 -12.07 -18.37
CA SER A 30 7.98 -12.52 -19.37
C SER A 30 7.03 -11.36 -19.65
N ASN A 31 6.99 -10.92 -20.91
CA ASN A 31 6.01 -9.95 -21.37
C ASN A 31 4.66 -10.68 -21.47
N ALA A 32 3.71 -10.35 -20.59
CA ALA A 32 2.34 -10.80 -20.71
C ALA A 32 1.68 -10.12 -21.93
N ALA A 33 0.95 -10.90 -22.72
CA ALA A 33 0.24 -10.43 -23.90
C ALA A 33 -0.81 -9.38 -23.53
N GLU A 34 -0.85 -8.31 -24.32
CA GLU A 34 -1.75 -7.18 -24.16
C GLU A 34 -3.16 -7.57 -24.60
N HIS A 35 -4.00 -8.02 -23.65
CA HIS A 35 -5.43 -8.16 -23.89
C HIS A 35 -6.09 -6.79 -23.72
N HIS A 36 -6.34 -6.13 -24.86
CA HIS A 36 -7.05 -4.87 -24.95
C HIS A 36 -8.56 -5.14 -24.83
N TYR A 37 -9.11 -5.06 -23.62
CA TYR A 37 -10.55 -5.02 -23.42
C TYR A 37 -11.04 -3.56 -23.60
N PRO A 38 -12.03 -3.29 -24.46
CA PRO A 38 -12.62 -1.96 -24.55
C PRO A 38 -13.18 -1.56 -23.18
N SER A 39 -12.83 -0.34 -22.73
CA SER A 39 -13.22 0.16 -21.41
C SER A 39 -14.73 0.48 -21.36
N SER A 40 -15.53 -0.51 -20.97
CA SER A 40 -16.99 -0.40 -20.75
C SER A 40 -17.36 0.43 -19.50
N ILE A 41 -16.36 0.79 -18.67
CA ILE A 41 -16.57 1.45 -17.39
C ILE A 41 -16.90 2.94 -17.58
N ASN A 42 -17.84 3.44 -16.77
CA ASN A 42 -18.09 4.88 -16.60
C ASN A 42 -16.96 5.60 -15.83
N GLY A 43 -15.77 5.64 -16.43
CA GLY A 43 -14.57 6.25 -15.88
C GLY A 43 -13.60 6.65 -16.99
N SER A 44 -12.44 7.15 -16.58
CA SER A 44 -11.32 7.44 -17.49
C SER A 44 -10.09 6.67 -17.04
N GLU A 45 -9.18 6.39 -17.96
CA GLU A 45 -7.87 5.86 -17.59
C GLU A 45 -7.18 6.85 -16.64
N ALA A 46 -6.64 6.33 -15.54
CA ALA A 46 -5.96 7.16 -14.57
C ALA A 46 -4.67 7.74 -15.16
N THR A 47 -4.36 8.99 -14.79
CA THR A 47 -3.13 9.66 -15.20
C THR A 47 -2.15 9.76 -14.04
N TRP A 48 -0.86 9.93 -14.34
CA TRP A 48 0.17 10.09 -13.32
C TRP A 48 -0.05 11.30 -12.41
N GLU A 49 -0.71 12.34 -12.89
CA GLU A 49 -1.00 13.52 -12.07
C GLU A 49 -1.85 13.16 -10.85
N HIS A 50 -2.74 12.17 -10.97
CA HIS A 50 -3.75 11.83 -9.97
C HIS A 50 -3.58 10.45 -9.34
N ALA A 51 -2.57 9.65 -9.73
CA ALA A 51 -2.42 8.27 -9.26
C ALA A 51 -1.01 7.89 -8.79
N ARG A 52 -0.12 8.87 -8.57
CA ARG A 52 1.28 8.62 -8.14
C ARG A 52 1.43 7.94 -6.77
N TYR A 53 0.38 7.92 -5.96
CA TYR A 53 0.36 7.20 -4.69
C TYR A 53 -0.05 5.73 -4.84
N GLN A 54 -0.53 5.30 -6.02
CA GLN A 54 -1.14 4.00 -6.19
C GLN A 54 -0.15 2.86 -5.92
N ALA A 55 -0.53 1.97 -5.01
CA ALA A 55 0.20 0.75 -4.70
C ALA A 55 -0.64 -0.49 -5.06
N SER A 56 0.06 -1.52 -5.52
CA SER A 56 -0.46 -2.86 -5.80
C SER A 56 0.17 -3.81 -4.78
N ILE A 57 -0.64 -4.30 -3.85
CA ILE A 57 -0.23 -5.28 -2.84
C ILE A 57 -0.42 -6.65 -3.46
N ARG A 58 0.65 -7.44 -3.44
CA ARG A 58 0.69 -8.73 -4.12
C ARG A 58 1.17 -9.85 -3.21
N LEU A 59 0.61 -11.04 -3.41
CA LEU A 59 1.18 -12.27 -2.86
C LEU A 59 2.44 -12.62 -3.66
N ALA A 60 3.57 -12.69 -2.97
CA ALA A 60 4.88 -12.82 -3.59
C ALA A 60 5.02 -14.12 -4.39
N LEU A 61 4.43 -15.22 -3.89
CA LEU A 61 4.46 -16.54 -4.52
C LEU A 61 3.43 -16.71 -5.66
N GLU A 62 2.40 -15.88 -5.69
CA GLU A 62 1.32 -15.95 -6.70
C GLU A 62 1.57 -15.00 -7.88
N ASP A 63 2.54 -14.08 -7.78
CA ASP A 63 2.90 -13.15 -8.86
C ASP A 63 3.94 -13.75 -9.83
N TYR A 64 3.68 -14.98 -10.30
CA TYR A 64 4.56 -15.72 -11.22
C TYR A 64 4.55 -15.09 -12.63
N VAL A 65 3.35 -14.71 -13.10
CA VAL A 65 3.17 -13.73 -14.18
C VAL A 65 3.02 -12.37 -13.52
N PHE A 66 3.80 -11.39 -13.98
CA PHE A 66 3.80 -10.07 -13.38
C PHE A 66 2.40 -9.46 -13.43
N GLY A 67 1.80 -9.20 -12.26
CA GLY A 67 0.46 -8.62 -12.12
C GLY A 67 -0.56 -9.60 -11.55
N GLU A 68 -0.34 -10.91 -11.68
CA GLU A 68 -1.31 -11.94 -11.25
C GLU A 68 -1.41 -12.08 -9.74
N GLY A 69 -0.34 -11.83 -8.99
CA GLY A 69 -0.38 -11.94 -7.54
C GLY A 69 -1.10 -10.78 -6.86
N HIS A 70 -1.69 -9.83 -7.61
CA HIS A 70 -2.41 -8.69 -7.04
C HIS A 70 -3.63 -9.12 -6.24
N ILE A 71 -3.62 -8.76 -4.95
CA ILE A 71 -4.73 -9.04 -4.03
C ILE A 71 -5.47 -7.78 -3.60
N CYS A 72 -4.78 -6.64 -3.51
CA CYS A 72 -5.36 -5.40 -3.02
C CYS A 72 -4.64 -4.17 -3.56
N GLY A 73 -5.35 -3.06 -3.58
CA GLY A 73 -4.80 -1.72 -3.69
C GLY A 73 -4.27 -1.18 -2.37
N GLY A 74 -3.61 -0.04 -2.46
CA GLY A 74 -3.21 0.78 -1.32
C GLY A 74 -2.69 2.14 -1.80
N ALA A 75 -2.31 2.97 -0.84
CA ALA A 75 -1.74 4.28 -1.10
C ALA A 75 -0.39 4.43 -0.39
N VAL A 76 0.62 4.93 -1.10
CA VAL A 76 1.88 5.38 -0.51
C VAL A 76 1.61 6.65 0.28
N ILE A 77 1.90 6.64 1.59
CA ILE A 77 1.62 7.77 2.49
C ILE A 77 2.89 8.38 3.11
N ALA A 78 4.02 7.67 3.03
CA ALA A 78 5.34 8.17 3.44
C ALA A 78 6.45 7.42 2.69
N PRO A 79 7.75 7.80 2.81
CA PRO A 79 8.85 7.23 2.03
C PRO A 79 8.93 5.70 2.03
N SER A 80 8.63 5.03 3.15
CA SER A 80 8.62 3.56 3.23
C SER A 80 7.29 3.00 3.72
N VAL A 81 6.17 3.71 3.49
CA VAL A 81 4.89 3.38 4.13
C VAL A 81 3.76 3.34 3.11
N VAL A 82 3.05 2.21 3.09
CA VAL A 82 1.82 2.02 2.32
C VAL A 82 0.65 1.74 3.26
N LEU A 83 -0.44 2.46 3.06
CA LEU A 83 -1.70 2.28 3.77
C LEU A 83 -2.65 1.42 2.92
N THR A 84 -3.35 0.50 3.56
CA THR A 84 -4.35 -0.39 2.96
C THR A 84 -5.39 -0.79 4.01
N VAL A 85 -6.30 -1.71 3.67
CA VAL A 85 -7.28 -2.26 4.62
C VAL A 85 -6.77 -3.54 5.27
N ALA A 86 -7.15 -3.79 6.53
CA ALA A 86 -6.63 -4.91 7.33
C ALA A 86 -6.98 -6.29 6.77
N GLN A 87 -8.12 -6.42 6.11
CA GLN A 87 -8.52 -7.64 5.41
C GLN A 87 -7.52 -8.07 4.32
N CYS A 88 -6.83 -7.13 3.67
CA CYS A 88 -5.83 -7.45 2.64
C CYS A 88 -4.62 -8.18 3.23
N VAL A 89 -4.29 -7.86 4.47
CA VAL A 89 -3.17 -8.45 5.21
C VAL A 89 -3.64 -9.52 6.19
N HIS A 90 -4.91 -9.91 6.14
CA HIS A 90 -5.46 -11.02 6.92
C HIS A 90 -5.36 -12.33 6.12
N ASN A 91 -4.89 -13.39 6.77
CA ASN A 91 -4.89 -14.72 6.20
C ASN A 91 -6.12 -15.48 6.74
N TYR A 92 -7.15 -15.60 5.91
CA TYR A 92 -8.42 -16.24 6.28
C TYR A 92 -8.32 -17.76 6.50
N GLN A 93 -7.26 -18.42 6.02
CA GLN A 93 -7.06 -19.85 6.27
C GLN A 93 -6.52 -20.09 7.69
N THR A 94 -5.56 -19.27 8.13
CA THR A 94 -4.95 -19.38 9.46
C THR A 94 -5.61 -18.49 10.51
N GLN A 95 -6.49 -17.58 10.10
CA GLN A 95 -7.13 -16.54 10.93
C GLN A 95 -6.11 -15.60 11.59
N THR A 96 -4.95 -15.39 10.95
CA THR A 96 -3.86 -14.55 11.48
C THR A 96 -3.48 -13.41 10.53
N SER A 97 -2.45 -12.63 10.89
CA SER A 97 -1.86 -11.66 9.96
C SER A 97 -0.95 -12.39 8.99
N ARG A 98 -0.99 -12.01 7.72
CA ARG A 98 -0.01 -12.47 6.73
C ARG A 98 1.39 -12.11 7.19
N HIS A 99 2.33 -13.02 6.99
CA HIS A 99 3.73 -12.77 7.25
C HIS A 99 4.27 -11.78 6.20
N PRO A 100 5.13 -10.81 6.56
CA PRO A 100 5.70 -9.84 5.62
C PRO A 100 6.29 -10.47 4.35
N ALA A 101 6.97 -11.61 4.48
CA ALA A 101 7.56 -12.34 3.35
C ALA A 101 6.53 -12.93 2.34
N GLU A 102 5.26 -13.06 2.72
CA GLU A 102 4.19 -13.44 1.78
C GLU A 102 3.83 -12.29 0.84
N LEU A 103 4.19 -11.06 1.19
CA LEU A 103 3.74 -9.85 0.52
C LEU A 103 4.88 -9.15 -0.21
N LYS A 104 4.54 -8.54 -1.33
CA LYS A 104 5.34 -7.51 -1.99
C LYS A 104 4.45 -6.37 -2.44
N VAL A 105 5.04 -5.19 -2.60
CA VAL A 105 4.34 -4.01 -3.09
C VAL A 105 4.94 -3.58 -4.42
N VAL A 106 4.07 -3.38 -5.40
CA VAL A 106 4.42 -2.85 -6.72
C VAL A 106 3.79 -1.48 -6.91
N MET A 107 4.54 -0.51 -7.41
CA MET A 107 4.09 0.87 -7.64
C MET A 107 4.82 1.48 -8.85
N GLY A 108 4.36 2.64 -9.30
CA GLY A 108 4.96 3.32 -10.46
C GLY A 108 4.59 2.69 -11.80
N THR A 109 3.50 1.93 -11.86
CA THR A 109 2.87 1.44 -13.10
C THR A 109 1.37 1.75 -13.12
N LEU A 110 0.82 2.15 -14.28
CA LEU A 110 -0.63 2.28 -14.50
C LEU A 110 -1.22 0.97 -15.05
N ASN A 111 -0.44 0.18 -15.77
CA ASN A 111 -0.86 -1.13 -16.26
C ASN A 111 -0.39 -2.22 -15.29
N ARG A 112 -1.35 -2.91 -14.66
CA ARG A 112 -1.08 -3.91 -13.61
C ARG A 112 -0.13 -5.02 -14.05
N TYR A 113 -0.15 -5.37 -15.33
CA TYR A 113 0.62 -6.47 -15.91
C TYR A 113 1.90 -6.03 -16.63
N GLN A 114 2.19 -4.73 -16.67
CA GLN A 114 3.40 -4.22 -17.32
C GLN A 114 4.41 -3.70 -16.30
N ARG A 115 5.67 -4.06 -16.55
CA ARG A 115 6.85 -3.55 -15.84
C ARG A 115 7.69 -2.73 -16.80
N ASN A 116 7.99 -1.49 -16.41
CA ASN A 116 8.86 -0.55 -17.13
C ASN A 116 10.00 -0.05 -16.23
N GLU A 117 10.85 0.85 -16.73
CA GLU A 117 11.98 1.40 -15.95
C GLU A 117 11.58 2.20 -14.69
N HIS A 118 10.33 2.64 -14.59
CA HIS A 118 9.79 3.38 -13.44
C HIS A 118 9.03 2.48 -12.47
N THR A 119 8.90 1.19 -12.77
CA THR A 119 8.16 0.27 -11.90
C THR A 119 9.03 -0.14 -10.71
N LEU A 120 8.58 0.22 -9.51
CA LEU A 120 9.25 -0.16 -8.27
C LEU A 120 8.60 -1.41 -7.68
N VAL A 121 9.44 -2.35 -7.24
CA VAL A 121 9.02 -3.57 -6.53
C VAL A 121 9.73 -3.61 -5.19
N PHE A 122 8.96 -3.65 -4.10
CA PHE A 122 9.46 -3.66 -2.74
C PHE A 122 9.01 -4.92 -2.01
N GLY A 123 9.93 -5.56 -1.30
CA GLY A 123 9.62 -6.45 -0.20
C GLY A 123 9.01 -5.69 0.98
N VAL A 124 8.32 -6.43 1.85
CA VAL A 124 7.70 -5.91 3.06
C VAL A 124 8.51 -6.35 4.27
N THR A 125 8.79 -5.41 5.19
CA THR A 125 9.48 -5.71 6.45
C THR A 125 8.51 -5.94 7.59
N HIS A 126 7.45 -5.13 7.67
CA HIS A 126 6.47 -5.19 8.74
C HIS A 126 5.06 -4.92 8.22
N VAL A 127 4.09 -5.55 8.88
CA VAL A 127 2.67 -5.36 8.65
C VAL A 127 2.04 -5.03 10.00
N HIS A 128 1.36 -3.90 10.07
CA HIS A 128 0.65 -3.46 11.27
C HIS A 128 -0.84 -3.39 10.98
N ARG A 129 -1.65 -3.93 11.88
CA ARG A 129 -3.11 -3.75 11.91
C ARG A 129 -3.55 -3.53 13.35
N PRO A 130 -4.63 -2.77 13.61
CA PRO A 130 -5.16 -2.62 14.95
C PRO A 130 -5.41 -3.97 15.62
N LYS A 131 -5.08 -4.10 16.91
CA LYS A 131 -5.38 -5.31 17.69
C LYS A 131 -6.89 -5.58 17.82
N THR A 132 -7.68 -4.52 17.65
CA THR A 132 -9.14 -4.51 17.67
C THR A 132 -9.76 -4.88 16.32
N PHE A 133 -8.96 -5.03 15.26
CA PHE A 133 -9.46 -5.46 13.95
C PHE A 133 -10.18 -6.80 14.06
N ASN A 134 -11.39 -6.85 13.49
CA ASN A 134 -12.20 -8.05 13.43
C ASN A 134 -12.58 -8.37 11.98
N ALA A 135 -12.09 -9.51 11.47
CA ALA A 135 -12.29 -9.93 10.08
C ALA A 135 -13.76 -10.30 9.73
N HIS A 136 -14.62 -10.50 10.73
CA HIS A 136 -16.04 -10.79 10.51
C HIS A 136 -16.88 -9.52 10.44
N THR A 137 -16.59 -8.54 11.31
CA THR A 137 -17.35 -7.28 11.36
C THR A 137 -16.72 -6.16 10.54
N LEU A 138 -15.48 -6.36 10.08
CA LEU A 138 -14.65 -5.36 9.39
C LEU A 138 -14.49 -4.05 10.16
N ARG A 139 -14.59 -4.11 11.50
CA ARG A 139 -14.26 -3.01 12.39
C ARG A 139 -12.75 -2.82 12.47
N ASP A 140 -12.32 -1.56 12.51
CA ASP A 140 -10.90 -1.19 12.52
C ASP A 140 -10.13 -1.80 11.34
N ASN A 141 -10.75 -1.81 10.16
CA ASN A 141 -10.24 -2.47 8.95
C ASN A 141 -9.14 -1.67 8.25
N ILE A 142 -8.10 -1.25 8.97
CA ILE A 142 -6.97 -0.50 8.44
C ILE A 142 -5.65 -1.21 8.69
N ALA A 143 -4.70 -1.11 7.76
CA ALA A 143 -3.37 -1.67 7.91
C ALA A 143 -2.29 -0.81 7.28
N ILE A 144 -1.09 -0.92 7.86
CA ILE A 144 0.13 -0.31 7.38
C ILE A 144 1.09 -1.41 6.94
N ILE A 145 1.70 -1.20 5.78
CA ILE A 145 2.76 -2.01 5.23
C ILE A 145 4.04 -1.16 5.21
N MET A 146 5.07 -1.64 5.91
CA MET A 146 6.39 -1.01 5.93
C MET A 146 7.29 -1.64 4.85
N LEU A 147 7.77 -0.81 3.93
CA LEU A 147 8.62 -1.23 2.81
C LEU A 147 10.05 -1.50 3.28
N GLU A 148 10.78 -2.34 2.55
CA GLU A 148 12.18 -2.71 2.85
C GLU A 148 13.21 -1.59 2.65
N ARG A 149 12.85 -0.53 1.92
CA ARG A 149 13.68 0.65 1.69
C ARG A 149 12.79 1.85 1.35
N ASP A 150 13.35 3.05 1.41
CA ASP A 150 12.65 4.27 1.04
C ASP A 150 12.44 4.37 -0.48
N ILE A 151 11.30 4.95 -0.85
CA ILE A 151 11.02 5.39 -2.21
C ILE A 151 11.94 6.59 -2.52
N PRO A 152 12.61 6.62 -3.69
CA PRO A 152 13.43 7.76 -4.08
C PRO A 152 12.63 9.07 -4.05
N PRO A 153 13.09 10.13 -3.35
CA PRO A 153 12.32 11.36 -3.17
C PRO A 153 11.86 12.05 -4.46
N THR A 154 12.60 11.87 -5.55
CA THR A 154 12.34 12.48 -6.86
C THR A 154 11.92 11.45 -7.91
N HIS A 155 11.24 10.38 -7.50
CA HIS A 155 10.77 9.36 -8.42
C HIS A 155 9.69 9.94 -9.38
N PRO A 156 9.76 9.69 -10.70
CA PRO A 156 8.87 10.37 -11.67
C PRO A 156 7.40 9.93 -11.53
N THR A 157 7.16 8.66 -11.21
CA THR A 157 5.81 8.05 -11.22
C THR A 157 5.33 7.59 -9.86
N VAL A 158 6.05 7.92 -8.78
CA VAL A 158 5.66 7.53 -7.41
C VAL A 158 5.83 8.73 -6.48
N LYS A 159 4.80 9.05 -5.71
CA LYS A 159 4.83 10.12 -4.71
C LYS A 159 3.87 9.80 -3.56
N PRO A 160 4.30 9.97 -2.30
CA PRO A 160 3.38 9.89 -1.16
C PRO A 160 2.21 10.88 -1.28
N ILE A 161 1.01 10.43 -0.90
CA ILE A 161 -0.17 11.28 -0.73
C ILE A 161 -0.34 11.68 0.74
N ASN A 162 -0.80 12.91 0.96
CA ASN A 162 -1.07 13.40 2.30
C ASN A 162 -2.37 12.79 2.85
N LEU A 163 -2.43 12.57 4.16
CA LEU A 163 -3.64 12.10 4.83
C LEU A 163 -4.56 13.28 5.17
N SER A 164 -5.88 13.05 5.10
CA SER A 164 -6.88 14.03 5.58
C SER A 164 -6.97 14.05 7.12
N ILE A 165 -5.91 14.50 7.78
CA ILE A 165 -5.84 14.58 9.25
C ILE A 165 -6.49 15.89 9.76
N SER A 166 -6.61 16.90 8.92
CA SER A 166 -7.25 18.19 9.25
C SER A 166 -8.74 18.04 9.59
N ALA A 167 -9.43 17.07 8.97
CA ALA A 167 -10.82 16.73 9.29
C ALA A 167 -10.97 16.22 10.74
N TYR A 168 -9.97 15.48 11.25
CA TYR A 168 -9.96 14.98 12.63
C TYR A 168 -9.74 16.09 13.67
N TYR A 169 -8.92 17.11 13.36
CA TYR A 169 -8.67 18.24 14.26
C TYR A 169 -9.69 19.38 14.12
N GLY A 170 -10.79 19.19 13.38
CA GLY A 170 -11.84 20.20 13.21
C GLY A 170 -11.33 21.50 12.56
N ALA A 171 -10.26 21.41 11.75
CA ALA A 171 -9.76 22.56 11.01
C ALA A 171 -10.77 22.89 9.90
N LYS A 172 -11.69 23.81 10.20
CA LYS A 172 -12.47 24.52 9.19
C LYS A 172 -11.47 25.16 8.22
N VAL A 173 -11.41 24.65 7.01
CA VAL A 173 -10.78 25.38 5.90
C VAL A 173 -11.76 26.50 5.53
N GLU A 174 -11.60 27.65 6.18
CA GLU A 174 -12.18 28.90 5.70
C GLU A 174 -11.36 29.35 4.49
N GLU A 175 -11.77 28.94 3.30
CA GLU A 175 -11.27 29.59 2.09
C GLU A 175 -12.44 29.79 1.12
N GLU A 176 -12.89 31.04 1.03
CA GLU A 176 -13.85 31.54 0.05
C GLU A 176 -13.21 31.49 -1.35
N ALA A 177 -13.09 30.29 -1.93
CA ALA A 177 -12.63 30.15 -3.29
C ALA A 177 -13.82 30.23 -4.28
N PRO A 178 -13.63 30.79 -5.49
CA PRO A 178 -14.67 31.05 -6.49
C PRO A 178 -15.54 29.81 -6.80
N LEU A 179 -16.78 30.04 -7.23
CA LEU A 179 -17.83 29.02 -7.42
C LEU A 179 -17.40 27.85 -8.34
N GLU A 180 -16.56 28.10 -9.34
CA GLU A 180 -16.02 27.06 -10.23
C GLU A 180 -14.95 26.18 -9.56
N ASP A 181 -14.14 26.75 -8.66
CA ASP A 181 -13.20 25.99 -7.81
C ASP A 181 -13.93 25.26 -6.68
N ALA A 182 -15.13 25.70 -6.29
CA ALA A 182 -15.96 25.03 -5.29
C ALA A 182 -16.55 23.73 -5.83
N LEU A 183 -16.92 23.72 -7.12
CA LEU A 183 -17.42 22.53 -7.79
C LEU A 183 -16.34 21.45 -7.97
N ARG A 184 -15.09 21.86 -8.27
CA ARG A 184 -13.93 20.95 -8.30
C ARG A 184 -13.53 20.42 -6.91
N ARG A 185 -13.75 21.22 -5.85
CA ARG A 185 -13.49 20.82 -4.46
C ARG A 185 -14.40 19.71 -3.96
N ASN A 186 -15.59 19.53 -4.54
CA ASN A 186 -16.60 18.56 -4.07
C ASN A 186 -16.58 17.20 -4.80
N THR A 187 -15.68 16.99 -5.75
CA THR A 187 -15.56 15.71 -6.45
C THR A 187 -14.52 14.82 -5.78
N TYR A 188 -14.99 13.67 -5.28
CA TYR A 188 -14.14 12.60 -4.80
C TYR A 188 -13.71 11.75 -5.99
N VAL A 189 -12.51 11.19 -5.93
CA VAL A 189 -11.95 10.35 -6.98
C VAL A 189 -11.52 9.03 -6.39
N VAL A 190 -11.85 7.93 -7.06
CA VAL A 190 -11.40 6.59 -6.70
C VAL A 190 -10.55 6.02 -7.82
N THR A 191 -9.35 5.54 -7.48
CA THR A 191 -8.45 4.88 -8.42
C THR A 191 -8.27 3.40 -8.08
N SER A 192 -8.49 2.52 -9.07
CA SER A 192 -8.34 1.06 -8.90
C SER A 192 -8.13 0.34 -10.24
N TRP A 193 -7.51 -0.83 -10.18
CA TRP A 193 -7.63 -1.83 -11.25
C TRP A 193 -8.93 -2.59 -11.00
N PHE A 194 -10.04 -2.04 -11.48
CA PHE A 194 -11.36 -2.64 -11.29
C PHE A 194 -11.45 -4.04 -11.91
N VAL A 195 -12.55 -4.72 -11.68
CA VAL A 195 -12.85 -6.04 -12.20
C VAL A 195 -14.23 -6.01 -12.85
N THR A 196 -14.38 -6.66 -14.00
CA THR A 196 -15.65 -6.79 -14.72
C THR A 196 -16.61 -7.76 -14.00
N GLU A 197 -17.88 -7.83 -14.43
CA GLU A 197 -18.86 -8.82 -13.93
C GLU A 197 -18.36 -10.26 -14.11
N GLU A 198 -17.65 -10.54 -15.20
CA GLU A 198 -17.06 -11.85 -15.51
C GLU A 198 -15.79 -12.16 -14.70
N HIS A 199 -15.49 -11.35 -13.68
CA HIS A 199 -14.31 -11.46 -12.82
C HIS A 199 -13.01 -11.30 -13.62
N VAL A 200 -13.05 -10.57 -14.74
CA VAL A 200 -11.87 -10.25 -15.52
C VAL A 200 -11.31 -8.93 -15.02
N PRO A 201 -10.07 -8.92 -14.50
CA PRO A 201 -9.52 -7.73 -13.89
C PRO A 201 -8.92 -6.81 -14.95
N TYR A 202 -9.21 -5.50 -14.86
CA TYR A 202 -8.72 -4.50 -15.81
C TYR A 202 -7.19 -4.44 -15.82
N THR A 203 -6.64 -4.22 -17.02
CA THR A 203 -5.20 -4.07 -17.23
C THR A 203 -4.76 -2.67 -16.79
N GLN A 204 -5.45 -1.65 -17.28
CA GLN A 204 -5.19 -0.25 -17.00
C GLN A 204 -5.85 0.21 -15.69
N LEU A 205 -5.15 1.05 -14.93
CA LEU A 205 -5.69 1.73 -13.76
C LEU A 205 -6.76 2.70 -14.21
N MET A 206 -7.95 2.63 -13.62
CA MET A 206 -9.06 3.53 -13.94
C MET A 206 -9.29 4.52 -12.82
N SER A 207 -9.89 5.66 -13.17
CA SER A 207 -10.30 6.73 -12.28
C SER A 207 -11.81 6.95 -12.42
N LEU A 208 -12.51 6.91 -11.29
CA LEU A 208 -13.95 7.14 -11.19
C LEU A 208 -14.24 8.37 -10.34
N ASN A 209 -15.19 9.19 -10.79
CA ASN A 209 -15.75 10.25 -9.96
C ASN A 209 -16.77 9.65 -9.00
N ALA A 210 -16.74 10.16 -7.77
CA ALA A 210 -17.57 9.69 -6.69
C ALA A 210 -18.09 10.86 -5.84
N THR A 211 -19.13 10.57 -5.07
CA THR A 211 -19.78 11.49 -4.15
C THR A 211 -20.04 10.80 -2.82
N GLU A 212 -19.84 11.52 -1.72
CA GLU A 212 -20.20 11.04 -0.39
C GLU A 212 -21.73 11.08 -0.19
N LEU A 213 -22.27 10.01 0.39
CA LEU A 213 -23.67 9.86 0.78
C LEU A 213 -23.80 9.90 2.31
N SER A 214 -25.03 9.96 2.80
CA SER A 214 -25.29 9.87 4.24
C SER A 214 -24.99 8.47 4.79
N ASP A 215 -24.48 8.42 6.02
CA ASP A 215 -24.27 7.18 6.77
C ASP A 215 -25.51 6.28 6.81
N GLN A 216 -26.70 6.89 6.85
CA GLN A 216 -27.96 6.15 6.87
C GLN A 216 -28.15 5.30 5.61
N HIS A 217 -27.70 5.78 4.46
CA HIS A 217 -27.84 5.06 3.19
C HIS A 217 -27.04 3.76 3.22
N CYS A 218 -25.77 3.83 3.63
CA CYS A 218 -24.95 2.63 3.79
C CYS A 218 -25.37 1.77 4.99
N ALA A 219 -25.83 2.36 6.09
CA ALA A 219 -26.34 1.59 7.23
C ALA A 219 -27.57 0.73 6.85
N GLN A 220 -28.43 1.22 5.95
CA GLN A 220 -29.54 0.43 5.40
C GLN A 220 -29.04 -0.73 4.53
N LYS A 221 -27.99 -0.51 3.73
CA LYS A 221 -27.42 -1.53 2.83
C LYS A 221 -26.62 -2.61 3.57
N TYR A 222 -25.70 -2.23 4.46
CA TYR A 222 -24.76 -3.15 5.10
C TYR A 222 -25.13 -3.54 6.54
N GLY A 223 -26.16 -2.92 7.11
CA GLY A 223 -26.61 -3.19 8.48
C GLY A 223 -25.48 -3.02 9.49
N ALA A 224 -25.22 -4.07 10.27
CA ALA A 224 -24.23 -4.05 11.35
C ALA A 224 -22.76 -3.96 10.90
N LEU A 225 -22.48 -4.22 9.61
CA LEU A 225 -21.14 -4.10 9.04
C LEU A 225 -20.74 -2.64 8.85
N TYR A 226 -21.69 -1.76 8.49
CA TYR A 226 -21.42 -0.32 8.42
C TYR A 226 -21.30 0.29 9.81
N GLY A 227 -20.42 1.25 10.00
CA GLY A 227 -20.40 2.02 11.25
C GLY A 227 -19.44 3.19 11.22
N PRO A 228 -19.07 3.71 12.41
CA PRO A 228 -18.54 5.07 12.55
C PRO A 228 -17.11 5.25 12.00
N ASP A 229 -16.43 4.16 11.68
CA ASP A 229 -15.11 4.10 11.06
C ASP A 229 -15.16 3.99 9.53
N MET A 230 -16.33 4.24 8.93
CA MET A 230 -16.56 4.10 7.49
C MET A 230 -17.17 5.35 6.85
N LEU A 231 -16.95 5.49 5.55
CA LEU A 231 -17.55 6.48 4.67
C LEU A 231 -18.47 5.79 3.65
N CYS A 232 -19.59 6.43 3.34
CA CYS A 232 -20.53 5.96 2.33
C CYS A 232 -20.31 6.68 1.01
N ILE A 233 -19.88 5.98 -0.03
CA ILE A 233 -19.48 6.60 -1.30
C ILE A 233 -20.31 6.05 -2.45
N ALA A 234 -20.93 6.91 -3.24
CA ALA A 234 -21.58 6.54 -4.49
C ALA A 234 -20.73 6.91 -5.71
N PHE A 235 -20.81 6.09 -6.75
CA PHE A 235 -20.18 6.36 -8.03
C PHE A 235 -21.19 7.01 -8.98
N ALA A 236 -20.74 8.00 -9.76
CA ALA A 236 -21.57 8.54 -10.82
C ALA A 236 -21.83 7.45 -11.86
N ALA A 237 -23.11 7.17 -12.18
CA ALA A 237 -23.50 6.30 -13.28
C ALA A 237 -24.11 7.15 -14.42
N THR A 238 -23.71 6.89 -15.66
CA THR A 238 -24.37 7.45 -16.85
C THR A 238 -25.20 6.36 -17.52
N GLN A 239 -26.41 6.70 -17.99
CA GLN A 239 -27.40 5.76 -18.54
C GLN A 239 -26.88 4.86 -19.69
N ASP A 240 -25.76 5.22 -20.33
CA ASP A 240 -25.22 4.52 -21.51
C ASP A 240 -23.89 3.77 -21.27
N LYS A 241 -23.38 3.70 -20.04
CA LYS A 241 -22.13 2.99 -19.70
C LYS A 241 -22.28 2.16 -18.43
N GLU A 242 -21.77 0.92 -18.46
CA GLU A 242 -21.71 0.08 -17.27
C GLU A 242 -20.83 0.75 -16.21
N THR A 243 -21.27 0.71 -14.96
CA THR A 243 -20.45 1.18 -13.85
C THR A 243 -19.46 0.08 -13.47
N ALA A 244 -18.24 0.43 -13.06
CA ALA A 244 -17.26 -0.56 -12.64
C ALA A 244 -17.86 -1.51 -11.59
N CYS A 245 -17.76 -2.82 -11.82
CA CYS A 245 -18.52 -3.81 -11.06
C CYS A 245 -17.79 -4.23 -9.79
N GLN A 246 -16.46 -4.24 -9.76
CA GLN A 246 -15.73 -4.60 -8.55
C GLN A 246 -14.48 -3.75 -8.45
N GLN A 247 -14.26 -3.16 -7.29
CA GLN A 247 -13.03 -2.42 -6.99
C GLN A 247 -12.13 -3.24 -6.06
N SER A 248 -10.81 -3.09 -6.22
CA SER A 248 -9.86 -3.75 -5.33
C SER A 248 -10.05 -3.24 -3.90
N ALA A 249 -9.99 -4.13 -2.91
CA ALA A 249 -9.89 -3.68 -1.53
C ALA A 249 -8.65 -2.82 -1.36
N GLY A 250 -8.74 -1.77 -0.56
CA GLY A 250 -7.68 -0.78 -0.42
C GLY A 250 -7.55 0.19 -1.60
N ALA A 251 -8.50 0.22 -2.56
CA ALA A 251 -8.59 1.31 -3.53
C ALA A 251 -8.74 2.66 -2.81
N ALA A 252 -7.98 3.65 -3.26
CA ALA A 252 -7.88 4.93 -2.58
C ALA A 252 -9.01 5.88 -3.00
N LEU A 253 -9.69 6.44 -2.01
CA LEU A 253 -10.61 7.56 -2.15
C LEU A 253 -9.86 8.86 -1.84
N VAL A 254 -9.81 9.76 -2.81
CA VAL A 254 -9.02 11.00 -2.75
C VAL A 254 -9.88 12.21 -3.05
N GLN A 255 -9.60 13.31 -2.33
CA GLN A 255 -10.15 14.63 -2.61
C GLN A 255 -9.04 15.65 -2.40
N ASN A 256 -8.84 16.58 -3.34
CA ASN A 256 -7.83 17.66 -3.22
C ASN A 256 -6.42 17.15 -2.85
N ASN A 257 -6.01 16.02 -3.43
CA ASN A 257 -4.72 15.36 -3.13
C ASN A 257 -4.55 14.95 -1.65
N LEU A 258 -5.66 14.70 -0.95
CA LEU A 258 -5.73 14.10 0.37
C LEU A 258 -6.37 12.71 0.29
N LEU A 259 -5.75 11.73 0.94
CA LEU A 259 -6.34 10.41 1.13
C LEU A 259 -7.40 10.47 2.23
N LEU A 260 -8.64 10.16 1.86
CA LEU A 260 -9.80 10.17 2.74
C LEU A 260 -10.19 8.76 3.19
N GLY A 261 -10.15 7.80 2.26
CA GLY A 261 -10.68 6.47 2.53
C GLY A 261 -10.04 5.37 1.71
N LEU A 262 -10.26 4.14 2.15
CA LEU A 262 -9.80 2.92 1.50
C LEU A 262 -10.95 1.92 1.35
N SER A 263 -11.18 1.44 0.13
CA SER A 263 -12.30 0.54 -0.19
C SER A 263 -12.26 -0.78 0.59
N LEU A 264 -13.42 -1.31 0.99
CA LEU A 264 -13.56 -2.63 1.61
C LEU A 264 -13.56 -3.81 0.61
N ALA A 265 -13.38 -3.59 -0.71
CA ALA A 265 -13.73 -4.53 -1.80
C ALA A 265 -15.20 -4.92 -1.79
N GLU A 266 -15.92 -4.48 -2.80
CA GLU A 266 -17.33 -4.80 -2.97
C GLU A 266 -17.64 -5.21 -4.39
N SER A 267 -18.60 -6.11 -4.54
CA SER A 267 -19.32 -6.30 -5.79
C SER A 267 -20.35 -5.19 -5.92
N LEU A 268 -20.00 -4.22 -6.74
CA LEU A 268 -20.93 -3.32 -7.39
C LEU A 268 -21.66 -4.10 -8.51
N ASP A 269 -22.98 -3.95 -8.55
CA ASP A 269 -23.78 -4.34 -9.70
C ASP A 269 -23.63 -3.21 -10.72
N GLY A 270 -22.96 -3.49 -11.84
CA GLY A 270 -22.63 -2.48 -12.85
C GLY A 270 -23.85 -1.81 -13.49
N LYS A 271 -25.06 -2.35 -13.24
CA LYS A 271 -26.34 -1.90 -13.77
C LYS A 271 -27.15 -1.04 -12.79
N ASP A 272 -26.79 -0.97 -11.52
CA ASP A 272 -27.54 -0.22 -10.51
C ASP A 272 -26.92 1.15 -10.22
N THR A 273 -27.60 2.18 -10.70
CA THR A 273 -27.21 3.60 -10.56
C THR A 273 -27.29 4.15 -9.13
N THR A 274 -27.82 3.38 -8.18
CA THR A 274 -28.00 3.79 -6.77
C THR A 274 -26.95 3.21 -5.83
N GLN A 275 -25.89 2.61 -6.38
CA GLN A 275 -24.95 1.89 -5.56
C GLN A 275 -23.97 2.77 -4.79
N SER A 276 -24.00 2.56 -3.49
CA SER A 276 -22.99 2.96 -2.54
C SER A 276 -21.94 1.88 -2.33
N ALA A 277 -20.75 2.27 -1.93
CA ALA A 277 -19.66 1.44 -1.45
C ALA A 277 -19.19 1.98 -0.10
N ALA A 278 -18.87 1.07 0.82
CA ALA A 278 -18.24 1.42 2.07
C ALA A 278 -16.72 1.57 1.88
N PHE A 279 -16.18 2.63 2.48
CA PHE A 279 -14.74 2.88 2.58
C PHE A 279 -14.37 3.00 4.05
N VAL A 280 -13.18 2.56 4.43
CA VAL A 280 -12.61 2.85 5.75
C VAL A 280 -12.26 4.32 5.81
N ASP A 281 -12.74 5.05 6.83
CA ASP A 281 -12.41 6.46 7.04
C ASP A 281 -11.00 6.59 7.63
N VAL A 282 -10.05 7.06 6.83
CA VAL A 282 -8.65 7.20 7.24
C VAL A 282 -8.49 8.19 8.40
N SER A 283 -9.34 9.22 8.49
CA SER A 283 -9.27 10.23 9.53
C SER A 283 -9.57 9.65 10.91
N ARG A 284 -10.45 8.64 11.00
CA ARG A 284 -10.79 7.93 12.24
C ARG A 284 -9.63 7.14 12.82
N HIS A 285 -8.65 6.78 11.98
CA HIS A 285 -7.47 6.04 12.36
C HIS A 285 -6.19 6.89 12.41
N ALA A 286 -6.28 8.21 12.20
CA ALA A 286 -5.13 9.10 12.06
C ALA A 286 -4.14 8.99 13.23
N HIS A 287 -4.62 8.99 14.48
CA HIS A 287 -3.75 8.85 15.66
C HIS A 287 -2.96 7.55 15.63
N TRP A 288 -3.64 6.42 15.39
CA TRP A 288 -3.00 5.11 15.30
C TRP A 288 -1.99 5.06 14.16
N ILE A 289 -2.34 5.63 12.98
CA ILE A 289 -1.44 5.68 11.83
C ILE A 289 -0.15 6.43 12.19
N LEU A 290 -0.28 7.65 12.72
CA LEU A 290 0.87 8.50 13.06
C LEU A 290 1.76 7.87 14.13
N GLU A 291 1.17 7.22 15.13
CA GLU A 291 1.91 6.50 16.17
C GLU A 291 2.71 5.32 15.62
N GLN A 292 2.16 4.58 14.65
CA GLN A 292 2.84 3.41 14.07
C GLN A 292 3.95 3.80 13.08
N ILE A 293 3.78 4.85 12.29
CA ILE A 293 4.70 5.16 11.18
C ILE A 293 5.93 5.97 11.60
N GLY A 294 5.87 6.70 12.72
CA GLY A 294 6.95 7.61 13.13
C GLY A 294 7.23 8.68 12.07
N ASP A 295 8.48 8.78 11.60
CA ASP A 295 8.87 9.67 10.50
C ASP A 295 8.59 9.11 9.10
N GLY A 296 8.09 7.87 9.02
CA GLY A 296 7.72 7.19 7.79
C GLY A 296 8.91 6.75 6.93
N THR A 297 10.13 6.74 7.47
CA THR A 297 11.35 6.27 6.80
C THR A 297 11.76 4.88 7.26
N ASN A 298 12.47 4.16 6.39
CA ASN A 298 13.02 2.86 6.72
C ASN A 298 14.26 3.05 7.61
N CYS A 299 14.07 2.87 8.91
CA CYS A 299 15.16 2.78 9.87
C CYS A 299 15.82 1.39 9.79
N ASN A 300 16.76 1.21 8.86
CA ASN A 300 17.46 -0.06 8.71
C ASN A 300 18.40 -0.30 9.91
N SER A 301 17.88 -0.96 10.95
CA SER A 301 18.57 -1.28 12.21
C SER A 301 19.81 -2.14 12.03
N SER A 302 19.95 -2.80 10.86
CA SER A 302 21.14 -3.56 10.47
C SER A 302 22.42 -2.71 10.45
N LEU A 303 22.35 -1.44 10.04
CA LEU A 303 23.53 -0.56 10.04
C LEU A 303 24.03 -0.26 11.46
N TRP A 304 23.13 -0.03 12.40
CA TRP A 304 23.48 0.20 13.80
C TRP A 304 23.94 -1.09 14.49
N ALA A 305 23.31 -2.22 14.17
CA ALA A 305 23.72 -3.53 14.68
C ALA A 305 25.11 -3.92 14.15
N THR A 306 25.39 -3.71 12.86
CA THR A 306 26.71 -3.98 12.27
C THR A 306 27.76 -3.03 12.84
N LEU A 307 27.46 -1.73 13.00
CA LEU A 307 28.34 -0.79 13.66
C LEU A 307 28.64 -1.21 15.10
N PHE A 308 27.63 -1.63 15.86
CA PHE A 308 27.79 -2.12 17.23
C PHE A 308 28.66 -3.38 17.29
N VAL A 309 28.44 -4.35 16.40
CA VAL A 309 29.26 -5.56 16.29
C VAL A 309 30.69 -5.23 15.90
N LEU A 310 30.91 -4.28 14.97
CA LEU A 310 32.25 -3.82 14.59
C LEU A 310 32.96 -3.13 15.77
N LEU A 311 32.27 -2.25 16.49
CA LEU A 311 32.82 -1.58 17.67
C LEU A 311 33.14 -2.59 18.79
N PHE A 312 32.25 -3.56 19.02
CA PHE A 312 32.43 -4.62 20.01
C PHE A 312 33.60 -5.55 19.65
N THR A 313 33.75 -5.92 18.38
CA THR A 313 34.88 -6.74 17.90
C THR A 313 36.22 -5.99 17.98
N VAL A 314 36.25 -4.69 17.66
CA VAL A 314 37.46 -3.85 17.87
C VAL A 314 37.80 -3.74 19.35
N TRP A 315 36.81 -3.53 20.22
CA TRP A 315 37.01 -3.43 21.66
C TRP A 315 37.58 -4.73 22.26
N THR A 316 37.00 -5.88 21.92
CA THR A 316 37.49 -7.20 22.37
C THR A 316 38.90 -7.51 21.85
N ALA A 317 39.22 -7.13 20.60
CA ALA A 317 40.55 -7.28 20.02
C ALA A 317 41.62 -6.39 20.71
N LYS A 318 41.25 -5.17 21.11
CA LYS A 318 42.15 -4.30 21.91
C LYS A 318 42.40 -4.88 23.30
N ARG A 319 41.35 -5.39 23.97
CA ARG A 319 41.46 -5.96 25.33
C ARG A 319 42.32 -7.24 25.37
N THR A 320 42.22 -8.09 24.34
CA THR A 320 43.06 -9.31 24.22
C THR A 320 44.51 -9.01 23.85
N LYS A 321 44.83 -7.88 23.22
CA LYS A 321 46.22 -7.43 23.05
C LYS A 321 46.83 -6.94 24.37
N TRP A 322 46.04 -6.25 25.20
CA TRP A 322 46.49 -5.76 26.50
C TRP A 322 46.77 -6.90 27.50
N SER A 323 45.98 -7.98 27.47
CA SER A 323 46.23 -9.14 28.36
C SER A 323 47.49 -9.93 28.01
N LYS A 324 48.01 -9.81 26.78
CA LYS A 324 49.27 -10.45 26.35
C LYS A 324 50.52 -9.64 26.68
N PHE A 325 50.38 -8.41 27.16
CA PHE A 325 51.49 -7.55 27.56
C PHE A 325 51.81 -7.64 29.07
N TRP A 326 51.01 -8.40 29.82
CA TRP A 326 51.11 -8.59 31.28
C TRP A 326 51.49 -10.03 31.66
N HIS A 327 52.14 -10.75 30.75
CA HIS A 327 52.85 -12.02 31.00
C HIS A 327 54.25 -11.96 30.42
#